data_AF-A0A285NFK5-F1
#
_entry.id   AF-A0A285NFK5-F1
#
_cell.length_a   1.000
_cell.length_b   1.000
_cell.length_c   1.000
_cell.angle_alpha   90.00
_cell.angle_beta   90.00
_cell.angle_gamma   90.00
#
_symmetry.space_group_name_H-M   'P 1'
#
loop_
_entity.id
_entity.type
_entity.pdbx_description
1 polymer ?
#
loop_
_entity_poly.entity_id
_entity_poly.type
_entity_poly.pdbx_seq_one_letter_code
_entity_poly.pdbx_strand_id
1 'polypeptide(L)'
;MDIEMPFARILHSVMVLVAALGVNVADVGLLSAQDKPTETTRFSSEMVQIKDDRPRKPLASFRAVYDINLAPGANKAGLSALDGRMVYELNGSVCDGFALTHRFVTRVDLSEGQTSLTDLRSASFENPVDRSFQFITRTLIDQELSQTSRGLAVHDKEFTYVALSEPEEDTLELPKDVLYPVEFTDALLKAAVAGNRFFEATIYDGTDTGDLVFEITAVIGVAKSSGELSNIYKELDGLRHWPVTIAYFETGKDEDDMAPIYEISMELYENGVSGEVKIDYPDFSLVGTLSELKILSTSSCDPNDVKRTPNSNGNG
;
A
#
# COMPACT_ATOMS: atom_id res chain seq x y z
N MET A 1 -16.15 27.92 -18.30
CA MET A 1 -14.99 27.97 -19.21
C MET A 1 -13.87 28.59 -18.38
N ASP A 2 -13.17 27.81 -17.56
CA ASP A 2 -13.02 26.35 -17.63
C ASP A 2 -13.23 25.66 -16.27
N ILE A 3 -14.03 24.59 -16.26
CA ILE A 3 -14.36 23.77 -15.07
C ILE A 3 -13.72 22.36 -15.21
N GLU A 4 -13.04 22.07 -16.32
CA GLU A 4 -12.39 20.77 -16.57
C GLU A 4 -11.09 20.56 -15.77
N MET A 5 -10.36 21.63 -15.42
CA MET A 5 -9.10 21.54 -14.68
C MET A 5 -9.19 20.95 -13.25
N PRO A 6 -10.18 21.28 -12.39
CA PRO A 6 -10.30 20.62 -11.07
C PRO A 6 -10.64 19.13 -11.20
N PHE A 7 -11.41 18.72 -12.22
CA PHE A 7 -11.80 17.33 -12.44
C PHE A 7 -10.58 16.43 -12.73
N ALA A 8 -9.72 16.87 -13.65
CA ALA A 8 -8.48 16.14 -13.98
C ALA A 8 -7.53 16.00 -12.77
N ARG A 9 -7.52 16.98 -11.86
CA ARG A 9 -6.74 16.93 -10.61
C ARG A 9 -7.34 15.98 -9.57
N ILE A 10 -8.65 15.98 -9.37
CA ILE A 10 -9.32 15.04 -8.46
C ILE A 10 -9.15 13.60 -8.97
N LEU A 11 -9.24 13.39 -10.29
CA LEU A 11 -8.94 12.08 -10.88
C LEU A 11 -7.46 11.70 -10.73
N HIS A 12 -6.49 12.58 -11.01
CA HIS A 12 -5.07 12.30 -10.74
C HIS A 12 -4.85 11.90 -9.27
N SER A 13 -5.39 12.66 -8.31
CA SER A 13 -5.30 12.30 -6.89
C SER A 13 -5.87 10.91 -6.59
N VAL A 14 -6.97 10.51 -7.23
CA VAL A 14 -7.55 9.16 -7.08
C VAL A 14 -6.74 8.07 -7.80
N MET A 15 -6.00 8.40 -8.87
CA MET A 15 -5.23 7.44 -9.68
C MET A 15 -3.88 7.04 -9.08
N VAL A 16 -3.19 7.95 -8.39
CA VAL A 16 -1.79 7.76 -7.96
C VAL A 16 -1.59 6.63 -6.93
N LEU A 17 -2.60 6.25 -6.14
CA LEU A 17 -2.34 5.60 -4.83
C LEU A 17 -2.29 4.07 -4.77
N VAL A 18 -3.09 3.38 -5.58
CA VAL A 18 -3.76 2.19 -5.04
C VAL A 18 -2.99 0.87 -5.30
N ALA A 19 -1.77 0.96 -5.83
CA ALA A 19 -0.90 -0.19 -6.02
C ALA A 19 -0.23 -0.68 -4.72
N ALA A 20 0.03 0.21 -3.76
CA ALA A 20 0.98 -0.08 -2.69
C ALA A 20 0.44 -0.96 -1.55
N LEU A 21 -0.86 -0.93 -1.25
CA LEU A 21 -1.40 -1.49 0.00
C LEU A 21 -2.79 -2.11 -0.19
N GLY A 22 -2.93 -3.41 0.05
CA GLY A 22 -4.22 -4.12 0.11
C GLY A 22 -4.78 -4.13 1.54
N VAL A 23 -5.83 -3.32 1.79
CA VAL A 23 -6.24 -2.85 3.14
C VAL A 23 -7.78 -2.79 3.36
N ASN A 24 -8.28 -2.79 4.62
CA ASN A 24 -9.57 -3.40 4.98
C ASN A 24 -10.36 -3.16 6.36
N VAL A 25 -11.50 -2.44 6.39
CA VAL A 25 -12.27 -1.91 7.57
C VAL A 25 -13.33 -2.81 8.22
N ALA A 26 -13.56 -2.61 9.54
CA ALA A 26 -14.81 -2.70 10.32
C ALA A 26 -14.48 -2.59 11.85
N ASP A 27 -15.21 -1.89 12.74
CA ASP A 27 -16.36 -0.94 12.64
C ASP A 27 -16.31 0.03 13.87
N VAL A 28 -16.62 1.33 13.76
CA VAL A 28 -16.47 2.29 14.90
C VAL A 28 -17.75 3.07 15.23
N GLY A 29 -18.35 2.70 16.36
CA GLY A 29 -19.47 3.45 16.96
C GLY A 29 -19.03 4.74 17.68
N LEU A 30 -19.87 5.77 17.57
CA LEU A 30 -19.71 7.04 18.32
C LEU A 30 -19.67 6.79 19.84
N LEU A 31 -18.64 7.30 20.52
CA LEU A 31 -18.73 7.68 21.93
C LEU A 31 -18.73 9.20 22.10
N SER A 32 -19.78 9.71 22.73
CA SER A 32 -19.88 11.09 23.18
C SER A 32 -19.03 11.32 24.44
N ALA A 33 -18.31 12.45 24.49
CA ALA A 33 -17.50 12.82 25.64
C ALA A 33 -18.32 13.55 26.73
N GLN A 34 -18.34 13.01 27.94
CA GLN A 34 -18.65 13.63 29.25
C GLN A 34 -18.16 12.59 30.31
N ASP A 35 -17.24 12.84 31.24
CA ASP A 35 -17.15 13.96 32.20
C ASP A 35 -15.69 14.10 32.78
N LYS A 36 -15.53 14.91 33.83
CA LYS A 36 -14.29 15.54 34.35
C LYS A 36 -13.20 14.64 34.99
N PRO A 37 -11.93 15.13 35.07
CA PRO A 37 -10.80 14.38 35.62
C PRO A 37 -10.73 14.45 37.15
N THR A 38 -10.24 13.37 37.79
CA THR A 38 -9.72 13.40 39.16
C THR A 38 -8.51 12.46 39.30
N GLU A 39 -7.57 12.88 40.15
CA GLU A 39 -6.48 12.11 40.77
C GLU A 39 -5.18 11.86 39.97
N THR A 40 -4.19 12.70 40.29
CA THR A 40 -2.80 12.65 39.83
C THR A 40 -2.07 11.40 40.31
N THR A 41 -1.97 10.38 39.46
CA THR A 41 -1.02 9.27 39.65
C THR A 41 0.26 9.55 38.88
N ARG A 42 1.43 9.49 39.55
CA ARG A 42 2.73 9.66 38.90
C ARG A 42 3.00 8.49 37.97
N PHE A 43 2.98 8.71 36.65
CA PHE A 43 3.49 7.75 35.69
C PHE A 43 5.02 7.68 35.79
N SER A 44 5.52 6.59 36.38
CA SER A 44 6.93 6.23 36.28
C SER A 44 7.21 5.80 34.84
N SER A 45 8.12 6.49 34.16
CA SER A 45 8.45 6.24 32.77
C SER A 45 9.40 5.06 32.60
N GLU A 46 8.88 3.85 32.76
CA GLU A 46 9.49 2.63 32.20
C GLU A 46 8.56 2.10 31.11
N MET A 47 8.75 2.60 29.88
CA MET A 47 8.22 1.93 28.70
C MET A 47 8.99 0.63 28.51
N VAL A 48 8.55 -0.43 29.19
CA VAL A 48 8.99 -1.79 28.92
C VAL A 48 8.54 -2.13 27.50
N GLN A 49 9.45 -1.99 26.54
CA GLN A 49 9.30 -2.55 25.20
C GLN A 49 9.25 -4.07 25.36
N ILE A 50 8.04 -4.64 25.43
CA ILE A 50 7.84 -6.09 25.45
C ILE A 50 8.22 -6.59 24.06
N LYS A 51 9.49 -6.96 23.91
CA LYS A 51 10.01 -7.57 22.69
C LYS A 51 9.39 -8.95 22.54
N ASP A 52 8.48 -9.09 21.59
CA ASP A 52 7.79 -10.36 21.31
C ASP A 52 8.71 -11.25 20.45
N ASP A 53 9.45 -12.13 21.11
CA ASP A 53 10.42 -13.05 20.50
C ASP A 53 9.78 -14.14 19.60
N ARG A 54 8.45 -14.09 19.33
CA ARG A 54 7.84 -15.00 18.33
C ARG A 54 8.49 -14.81 16.95
N PRO A 55 8.86 -15.90 16.26
CA PRO A 55 9.46 -15.82 14.93
C PRO A 55 8.51 -15.10 13.96
N ARG A 56 9.06 -14.24 13.10
CA ARG A 56 8.30 -13.58 12.04
C ARG A 56 7.71 -14.63 11.10
N LYS A 57 6.44 -14.47 10.72
CA LYS A 57 5.81 -15.28 9.66
C LYS A 57 6.25 -14.77 8.28
N PRO A 58 6.41 -15.65 7.28
CA PRO A 58 6.53 -15.22 5.90
C PRO A 58 5.26 -14.50 5.46
N LEU A 59 5.36 -13.68 4.41
CA LEU A 59 4.18 -13.14 3.73
C LEU A 59 3.33 -14.30 3.22
N ALA A 60 2.02 -14.22 3.43
CA ALA A 60 1.07 -15.18 2.88
C ALA A 60 0.75 -14.85 1.42
N SER A 61 0.49 -15.87 0.59
CA SER A 61 -0.36 -15.64 -0.59
C SER A 61 -1.79 -15.43 -0.11
N PHE A 62 -2.45 -14.37 -0.55
CA PHE A 62 -3.83 -14.08 -0.20
C PHE A 62 -4.53 -13.30 -1.31
N ARG A 63 -5.85 -13.47 -1.40
CA ARG A 63 -6.75 -12.54 -2.06
C ARG A 63 -7.58 -11.83 -0.99
N ALA A 64 -7.75 -10.54 -1.13
CA ALA A 64 -8.62 -9.74 -0.30
C ALA A 64 -9.46 -8.77 -1.15
N VAL A 65 -10.68 -8.51 -0.73
CA VAL A 65 -11.67 -7.70 -1.46
C VAL A 65 -12.27 -6.66 -0.54
N TYR A 66 -12.27 -5.41 -1.00
CA TYR A 66 -12.53 -4.24 -0.20
C TYR A 66 -13.63 -3.39 -0.80
N ASP A 67 -14.67 -3.11 -0.02
CA ASP A 67 -15.72 -2.19 -0.41
C ASP A 67 -15.32 -0.78 0.04
N ILE A 68 -14.99 0.09 -0.92
CA ILE A 68 -14.44 1.44 -0.68
C ILE A 68 -15.56 2.47 -0.70
N ASN A 69 -15.56 3.39 0.27
CA ASN A 69 -16.59 4.40 0.45
C ASN A 69 -15.95 5.75 0.83
N LEU A 70 -16.64 6.85 0.54
CA LEU A 70 -16.27 8.17 1.07
C LEU A 70 -16.41 8.19 2.61
N ALA A 71 -15.38 8.68 3.31
CA ALA A 71 -15.41 8.83 4.76
C ALA A 71 -16.40 9.94 5.19
N PRO A 72 -17.09 9.79 6.33
CA PRO A 72 -17.83 10.90 6.95
C PRO A 72 -16.85 12.00 7.39
N GLY A 73 -17.02 13.23 6.90
CA GLY A 73 -16.14 14.33 7.29
C GLY A 73 -16.22 15.56 6.39
N ALA A 74 -15.17 16.38 6.46
CA ALA A 74 -14.99 17.49 5.54
C ALA A 74 -14.64 16.95 4.15
N ASN A 75 -15.40 17.40 3.15
CA ASN A 75 -15.19 17.07 1.75
C ASN A 75 -15.17 18.39 0.96
N LYS A 76 -13.96 18.86 0.66
CA LYS A 76 -13.72 20.10 -0.09
C LYS A 76 -13.70 19.85 -1.61
N ALA A 77 -13.52 18.59 -2.02
CA ALA A 77 -13.48 18.16 -3.42
C ALA A 77 -14.86 18.17 -4.11
N GLY A 78 -15.95 18.45 -3.38
CA GLY A 78 -17.30 18.59 -3.96
C GLY A 78 -17.95 17.27 -4.38
N LEU A 79 -17.42 16.14 -3.90
CA LEU A 79 -17.99 14.81 -4.15
C LEU A 79 -19.35 14.69 -3.45
N SER A 80 -20.38 14.18 -4.12
CA SER A 80 -21.66 13.86 -3.49
C SER A 80 -21.68 12.42 -2.97
N ALA A 81 -21.02 11.49 -3.68
CA ALA A 81 -20.72 10.14 -3.22
C ALA A 81 -19.43 9.61 -3.87
N LEU A 82 -18.80 8.64 -3.23
CA LEU A 82 -17.83 7.75 -3.86
C LEU A 82 -18.08 6.34 -3.35
N ASP A 83 -18.42 5.44 -4.28
CA ASP A 83 -18.52 4.01 -4.05
C ASP A 83 -17.41 3.31 -4.85
N GLY A 84 -16.79 2.28 -4.31
CA GLY A 84 -15.78 1.54 -5.03
C GLY A 84 -15.58 0.12 -4.53
N ARG A 85 -14.81 -0.65 -5.29
CA ARG A 85 -14.38 -1.99 -4.90
C ARG A 85 -12.95 -2.24 -5.36
N MET A 86 -12.09 -2.60 -4.41
CA MET A 86 -10.71 -3.02 -4.66
C MET A 86 -10.58 -4.53 -4.47
N VAL A 87 -9.88 -5.19 -5.39
CA VAL A 87 -9.44 -6.59 -5.26
C VAL A 87 -7.92 -6.58 -5.29
N TYR A 88 -7.31 -7.14 -4.26
CA TYR A 88 -5.86 -7.26 -4.10
C TYR A 88 -5.51 -8.75 -3.98
N GLU A 89 -4.60 -9.25 -4.80
CA GLU A 89 -4.10 -10.62 -4.72
C GLU A 89 -2.58 -10.65 -4.77
N LEU A 90 -1.96 -10.98 -3.65
CA LEU A 90 -0.55 -11.32 -3.54
C LEU A 90 -0.41 -12.84 -3.64
N ASN A 91 0.46 -13.32 -4.52
CA ASN A 91 0.74 -14.73 -4.66
C ASN A 91 2.22 -14.99 -4.94
N GLY A 92 2.88 -15.77 -4.07
CA GLY A 92 4.27 -16.12 -4.28
C GLY A 92 5.00 -16.52 -3.00
N SER A 93 6.32 -16.62 -3.11
CA SER A 93 7.22 -16.97 -2.01
C SER A 93 8.58 -16.30 -2.19
N VAL A 94 9.40 -16.30 -1.14
CA VAL A 94 10.79 -15.82 -1.21
C VAL A 94 11.68 -16.63 -2.17
N CYS A 95 11.21 -17.75 -2.71
CA CYS A 95 11.92 -18.59 -3.67
C CYS A 95 11.35 -18.47 -5.10
N ASP A 96 10.03 -18.33 -5.22
CA ASP A 96 9.32 -18.27 -6.50
C ASP A 96 9.19 -16.83 -7.03
N GLY A 97 9.48 -15.82 -6.20
CA GLY A 97 9.09 -14.43 -6.41
C GLY A 97 7.65 -14.18 -5.98
N PHE A 98 7.24 -12.91 -6.05
CA PHE A 98 5.91 -12.45 -5.65
C PHE A 98 5.19 -11.81 -6.84
N ALA A 99 4.11 -12.44 -7.30
CA ALA A 99 3.16 -11.82 -8.21
C ALA A 99 2.13 -11.05 -7.39
N LEU A 100 1.96 -9.77 -7.70
CA LEU A 100 0.94 -8.92 -7.11
C LEU A 100 -0.02 -8.48 -8.22
N THR A 101 -1.32 -8.67 -8.00
CA THR A 101 -2.36 -8.12 -8.88
C THR A 101 -3.35 -7.29 -8.08
N HIS A 102 -3.75 -6.18 -8.66
CA HIS A 102 -4.61 -5.20 -8.03
C HIS A 102 -5.63 -4.68 -9.05
N ARG A 103 -6.90 -4.60 -8.66
CA ARG A 103 -7.93 -3.91 -9.44
C ARG A 103 -8.82 -3.09 -8.53
N PHE A 104 -8.89 -1.79 -8.80
CA PHE A 104 -9.76 -0.86 -8.09
C PHE A 104 -10.73 -0.21 -9.06
N VAL A 105 -12.02 -0.38 -8.79
CA VAL A 105 -13.10 0.26 -9.54
C VAL A 105 -13.78 1.26 -8.62
N THR A 106 -13.87 2.53 -9.03
CA THR A 106 -14.62 3.58 -8.31
C THR A 106 -15.67 4.20 -9.21
N ARG A 107 -16.83 4.50 -8.64
CA ARG A 107 -17.79 5.47 -9.16
C ARG A 107 -17.73 6.70 -8.26
N VAL A 108 -17.45 7.84 -8.87
CA VAL A 108 -17.44 9.14 -8.21
C VAL A 108 -18.65 9.92 -8.72
N ASP A 109 -19.54 10.32 -7.83
CA ASP A 109 -20.63 11.24 -8.11
C ASP A 109 -20.26 12.64 -7.60
N LEU A 110 -20.43 13.66 -8.43
CA LEU A 110 -20.16 15.06 -8.09
C LEU A 110 -21.45 15.79 -7.69
N SER A 111 -21.31 16.85 -6.90
CA SER A 111 -22.43 17.73 -6.51
C SER A 111 -23.13 18.42 -7.69
N GLU A 112 -22.46 18.53 -8.84
CA GLU A 112 -23.04 19.08 -10.08
C GLU A 112 -23.80 18.03 -10.94
N GLY A 113 -23.92 16.79 -10.46
CA GLY A 113 -24.67 15.71 -11.13
C GLY A 113 -23.90 14.99 -12.24
N GLN A 114 -22.59 15.23 -12.35
CA GLN A 114 -21.68 14.42 -13.16
C GLN A 114 -21.28 13.17 -12.37
N THR A 115 -21.17 12.04 -13.08
CA THR A 115 -20.68 10.76 -12.56
C THR A 115 -19.48 10.34 -13.41
N SER A 116 -18.45 9.76 -12.79
CA SER A 116 -17.34 9.13 -13.51
C SER A 116 -17.01 7.76 -12.93
N LEU A 117 -16.71 6.80 -13.81
CA LEU A 117 -16.27 5.46 -13.47
C LEU A 117 -14.78 5.31 -13.76
N THR A 118 -13.95 5.08 -12.74
CA THR A 118 -12.54 4.73 -12.90
C THR A 118 -12.31 3.24 -12.66
N ASP A 119 -11.53 2.56 -13.50
CA ASP A 119 -11.12 1.16 -13.37
C ASP A 119 -9.59 1.09 -13.52
N LEU A 120 -8.90 1.14 -12.38
CA LEU A 120 -7.46 0.97 -12.27
C LEU A 120 -7.13 -0.52 -12.17
N ARG A 121 -6.19 -0.99 -12.97
CA ARG A 121 -5.72 -2.38 -13.00
C ARG A 121 -4.20 -2.39 -13.00
N SER A 122 -3.61 -3.04 -12.01
CA SER A 122 -2.17 -3.25 -11.91
C SER A 122 -1.85 -4.75 -11.82
N ALA A 123 -0.74 -5.14 -12.43
CA ALA A 123 -0.11 -6.43 -12.22
C ALA A 123 1.41 -6.24 -12.19
N SER A 124 2.07 -6.82 -11.19
CA SER A 124 3.51 -6.76 -11.03
C SER A 124 4.10 -8.10 -10.57
N PHE A 125 5.41 -8.23 -10.73
CA PHE A 125 6.18 -9.38 -10.28
C PHE A 125 7.53 -8.94 -9.72
N GLU A 126 7.77 -9.24 -8.44
CA GLU A 126 9.02 -8.98 -7.72
C GLU A 126 9.82 -10.28 -7.59
N ASN A 127 11.03 -10.30 -8.15
CA ASN A 127 11.94 -11.44 -8.08
C ASN A 127 13.09 -11.15 -7.11
N PRO A 128 13.15 -11.79 -5.92
CA PRO A 128 14.20 -11.56 -4.93
C PRO A 128 15.58 -12.13 -5.33
N VAL A 129 15.64 -13.03 -6.32
CA VAL A 129 16.91 -13.61 -6.82
C VAL A 129 17.63 -12.62 -7.73
N ASP A 130 16.88 -12.07 -8.70
CA ASP A 130 17.41 -11.15 -9.72
C ASP A 130 17.23 -9.67 -9.32
N ARG A 131 16.63 -9.40 -8.15
CA ARG A 131 16.38 -8.07 -7.58
C ARG A 131 15.63 -7.14 -8.55
N SER A 132 14.59 -7.67 -9.16
CA SER A 132 13.84 -7.02 -10.24
C SER A 132 12.35 -6.91 -9.98
N PHE A 133 11.76 -5.85 -10.49
CA PHE A 133 10.34 -5.52 -10.43
C PHE A 133 9.82 -5.28 -11.85
N GLN A 134 8.96 -6.16 -12.32
CA GLN A 134 8.22 -5.97 -13.57
C GLN A 134 6.82 -5.48 -13.22
N PHE A 135 6.31 -4.49 -13.93
CA PHE A 135 4.98 -3.94 -13.66
C PHE A 135 4.25 -3.57 -14.94
N ILE A 136 2.92 -3.55 -14.82
CA ILE A 136 2.03 -2.91 -15.76
C ILE A 136 0.83 -2.33 -15.02
N THR A 137 0.56 -1.04 -15.23
CA THR A 137 -0.67 -0.40 -14.77
C THR A 137 -1.51 0.05 -15.96
N ARG A 138 -2.82 0.06 -15.81
CA ARG A 138 -3.77 0.64 -16.75
C ARG A 138 -4.89 1.31 -16.00
N THR A 139 -5.20 2.54 -16.36
CA THR A 139 -6.33 3.26 -15.80
C THR A 139 -7.32 3.59 -16.88
N LEU A 140 -8.56 3.13 -16.71
CA LEU A 140 -9.65 3.42 -17.61
C LEU A 140 -10.60 4.41 -16.95
N ILE A 141 -10.95 5.50 -17.65
CA ILE A 141 -12.02 6.44 -17.27
C ILE A 141 -13.20 6.16 -18.18
N ASP A 142 -14.38 5.92 -17.61
CA ASP A 142 -15.63 5.65 -18.31
C ASP A 142 -15.52 4.54 -19.39
N GLN A 143 -14.63 3.57 -19.11
CA GLN A 143 -14.21 2.43 -19.94
C GLN A 143 -13.24 2.73 -21.10
N GLU A 144 -12.80 3.98 -21.27
CA GLU A 144 -11.74 4.37 -22.21
C GLU A 144 -10.37 4.38 -21.51
N LEU A 145 -9.32 3.93 -22.20
CA LEU A 145 -7.96 3.92 -21.64
C LEU A 145 -7.45 5.36 -21.51
N SER A 146 -7.30 5.84 -20.28
CA SER A 146 -6.77 7.17 -19.99
C SER A 146 -5.26 7.15 -19.80
N GLN A 147 -4.73 6.10 -19.17
CA GLN A 147 -3.32 6.01 -18.78
C GLN A 147 -2.85 4.56 -18.75
N THR A 148 -1.57 4.35 -19.01
CA THR A 148 -0.92 3.05 -18.92
C THR A 148 0.55 3.28 -18.59
N SER A 149 1.13 2.43 -17.75
CA SER A 149 2.56 2.37 -17.50
C SER A 149 3.02 0.93 -17.64
N ARG A 150 4.22 0.70 -18.17
CA ARG A 150 4.84 -0.63 -18.21
C ARG A 150 6.35 -0.51 -18.19
N GLY A 151 6.99 -1.21 -17.27
CA GLY A 151 8.44 -1.25 -17.19
C GLY A 151 9.02 -2.43 -16.46
N LEU A 152 10.35 -2.42 -16.41
CA LEU A 152 11.20 -3.31 -15.65
C LEU A 152 12.20 -2.45 -14.86
N ALA A 153 12.15 -2.53 -13.54
CA ALA A 153 13.18 -2.02 -12.64
C ALA A 153 14.10 -3.15 -12.19
N VAL A 154 15.41 -2.89 -12.09
CA VAL A 154 16.43 -3.83 -11.61
C VAL A 154 17.43 -3.10 -10.72
N HIS A 155 17.69 -3.64 -9.53
CA HIS A 155 18.75 -3.11 -8.68
C HIS A 155 20.14 -3.59 -9.12
N ASP A 156 21.02 -2.66 -9.49
CA ASP A 156 22.45 -2.92 -9.63
C ASP A 156 23.17 -2.65 -8.28
N LYS A 157 24.48 -2.38 -8.34
CA LYS A 157 25.36 -2.09 -7.20
C LYS A 157 25.35 -0.62 -6.77
N GLU A 158 25.13 0.28 -7.74
CA GLU A 158 25.25 1.73 -7.54
C GLU A 158 23.89 2.43 -7.60
N PHE A 159 22.97 1.94 -8.44
CA PHE A 159 21.64 2.51 -8.70
C PHE A 159 20.60 1.42 -8.94
N THR A 160 19.34 1.83 -9.06
CA THR A 160 18.25 1.02 -9.59
C THR A 160 17.90 1.52 -10.98
N TYR A 161 18.07 0.67 -12.00
CA TYR A 161 17.77 1.01 -13.39
C TYR A 161 16.34 0.66 -13.73
N VAL A 162 15.59 1.62 -14.28
CA VAL A 162 14.25 1.42 -14.81
C VAL A 162 14.29 1.53 -16.33
N ALA A 163 13.66 0.59 -17.04
CA ALA A 163 13.32 0.71 -18.44
C ALA A 163 11.79 0.75 -18.59
N LEU A 164 11.27 1.88 -19.08
CA LEU A 164 9.87 2.09 -19.43
C LEU A 164 9.61 1.73 -20.90
N SER A 165 8.38 1.33 -21.19
CA SER A 165 7.93 0.87 -22.51
C SER A 165 6.48 1.27 -22.83
N GLU A 166 5.71 1.64 -21.81
CA GLU A 166 4.45 2.37 -21.92
C GLU A 166 4.48 3.45 -20.81
N PRO A 167 4.00 4.70 -21.04
CA PRO A 167 3.32 5.16 -22.25
C PRO A 167 4.27 5.40 -23.45
N GLU A 168 5.55 5.66 -23.18
CA GLU A 168 6.63 5.74 -24.18
C GLU A 168 7.90 5.02 -23.68
N GLU A 169 8.91 4.89 -24.55
CA GLU A 169 10.21 4.31 -24.16
C GLU A 169 11.06 5.36 -23.44
N ASP A 170 11.40 5.10 -22.18
CA ASP A 170 12.29 5.95 -21.38
C ASP A 170 13.13 5.11 -20.40
N THR A 171 14.17 5.71 -19.81
CA THR A 171 15.05 5.06 -18.83
C THR A 171 15.37 5.97 -17.66
N LEU A 172 15.20 5.45 -16.45
CA LEU A 172 15.43 6.19 -15.20
C LEU A 172 16.55 5.55 -14.38
N GLU A 173 17.30 6.38 -13.68
CA GLU A 173 18.31 5.98 -12.69
C GLU A 173 17.82 6.42 -11.31
N LEU A 174 17.39 5.46 -10.49
CA LEU A 174 16.83 5.70 -9.16
C LEU A 174 17.84 5.33 -8.06
N PRO A 175 17.65 5.80 -6.81
CA PRO A 175 18.45 5.34 -5.67
C PRO A 175 18.52 3.81 -5.56
N LYS A 176 19.68 3.28 -5.16
CA LYS A 176 19.96 1.82 -5.04
C LYS A 176 19.13 1.09 -3.98
N ASP A 177 18.55 1.86 -3.06
CA ASP A 177 17.85 1.48 -1.85
C ASP A 177 16.38 1.89 -1.86
N VAL A 178 15.88 2.32 -3.03
CA VAL A 178 14.44 2.32 -3.32
C VAL A 178 13.89 0.90 -3.12
N LEU A 179 12.67 0.78 -2.61
CA LEU A 179 11.99 -0.49 -2.36
C LEU A 179 10.84 -0.68 -3.34
N TYR A 180 10.66 -1.90 -3.82
CA TYR A 180 9.45 -2.31 -4.54
C TYR A 180 8.30 -2.62 -3.56
N PRO A 181 7.03 -2.70 -3.99
CA PRO A 181 5.87 -2.82 -3.09
C PRO A 181 5.92 -3.97 -2.05
N VAL A 182 6.32 -5.18 -2.46
CA VAL A 182 6.42 -6.35 -1.57
C VAL A 182 7.69 -6.29 -0.72
N GLU A 183 8.82 -5.83 -1.28
CA GLU A 183 10.03 -5.51 -0.50
C GLU A 183 9.77 -4.46 0.60
N PHE A 184 9.00 -3.41 0.30
CA PHE A 184 8.57 -2.40 1.26
C PHE A 184 7.71 -3.01 2.37
N THR A 185 6.68 -3.79 2.01
CA THR A 185 5.81 -4.48 2.98
C THR A 185 6.63 -5.40 3.89
N ASP A 186 7.61 -6.11 3.33
CA ASP A 186 8.53 -6.98 4.07
C ASP A 186 9.45 -6.18 5.02
N ALA A 187 10.00 -5.04 4.57
CA ALA A 187 10.84 -4.15 5.36
C ALA A 187 10.09 -3.46 6.51
N LEU A 188 8.88 -2.98 6.25
CA LEU A 188 7.98 -2.38 7.24
C LEU A 188 7.63 -3.40 8.34
N LEU A 189 7.29 -4.63 7.96
CA LEU A 189 7.05 -5.72 8.92
C LEU A 189 8.30 -6.12 9.72
N LYS A 190 9.48 -6.13 9.10
CA LYS A 190 10.75 -6.32 9.82
C LYS A 190 10.98 -5.23 10.86
N ALA A 191 10.71 -3.96 10.53
CA ALA A 191 10.82 -2.84 11.45
C ALA A 191 9.82 -2.95 12.61
N ALA A 192 8.55 -3.29 12.31
CA ALA A 192 7.50 -3.47 13.31
C ALA A 192 7.81 -4.61 14.31
N VAL A 193 8.31 -5.75 13.81
CA VAL A 193 8.75 -6.89 14.64
C VAL A 193 10.00 -6.54 15.47
N ALA A 194 10.90 -5.69 14.95
CA ALA A 194 12.07 -5.21 15.70
C ALA A 194 11.69 -4.26 16.87
N GLY A 195 10.45 -3.76 16.90
CA GLY A 195 9.97 -2.78 17.88
C GLY A 195 10.19 -1.33 17.44
N ASN A 196 10.55 -1.09 16.18
CA ASN A 196 10.69 0.27 15.66
C ASN A 196 9.32 0.96 15.63
N ARG A 197 9.31 2.25 15.97
CA ARG A 197 8.11 3.11 16.05
C ARG A 197 7.96 4.02 14.83
N PHE A 198 9.04 4.18 14.07
CA PHE A 198 9.15 4.98 12.87
C PHE A 198 9.94 4.18 11.83
N PHE A 199 9.60 4.34 10.56
CA PHE A 199 10.27 3.73 9.42
C PHE A 199 10.19 4.70 8.24
N GLU A 200 11.28 4.87 7.52
CA GLU A 200 11.39 5.75 6.36
C GLU A 200 11.95 4.92 5.20
N ALA A 201 11.47 5.18 3.99
CA ALA A 201 11.96 4.55 2.77
C ALA A 201 11.69 5.42 1.54
N THR A 202 12.38 5.12 0.46
CA THR A 202 11.97 5.52 -0.90
C THR A 202 11.28 4.31 -1.54
N ILE A 203 10.14 4.50 -2.22
CA ILE A 203 9.38 3.45 -2.90
C ILE A 203 9.29 3.76 -4.39
N TYR A 204 9.38 2.71 -5.20
CA TYR A 204 9.06 2.72 -6.62
C TYR A 204 8.07 1.58 -6.93
N ASP A 205 6.87 1.94 -7.37
CA ASP A 205 5.76 1.02 -7.61
C ASP A 205 5.24 1.04 -9.06
N GLY A 206 5.84 1.88 -9.93
CA GLY A 206 5.50 1.98 -11.35
C GLY A 206 4.11 2.56 -11.62
N THR A 207 3.50 3.25 -10.66
CA THR A 207 2.21 3.96 -10.83
C THR A 207 2.30 5.17 -11.78
N ASP A 208 1.15 5.77 -12.08
CA ASP A 208 1.00 6.94 -12.95
C ASP A 208 1.60 6.71 -14.35
N THR A 209 2.57 7.51 -14.81
CA THR A 209 3.33 7.26 -16.05
C THR A 209 4.53 6.32 -15.89
N GLY A 210 4.79 5.83 -14.68
CA GLY A 210 5.88 4.90 -14.37
C GLY A 210 7.20 5.57 -13.97
N ASP A 211 7.24 6.89 -13.91
CA ASP A 211 8.41 7.73 -13.62
C ASP A 211 8.40 8.36 -12.21
N LEU A 212 7.28 8.29 -11.50
CA LEU A 212 7.18 8.77 -10.13
C LEU A 212 7.95 7.89 -9.14
N VAL A 213 8.53 8.57 -8.15
CA VAL A 213 9.18 7.96 -6.98
C VAL A 213 8.63 8.64 -5.74
N PHE A 214 8.38 7.85 -4.69
CA PHE A 214 7.81 8.35 -3.45
C PHE A 214 8.80 8.22 -2.30
N GLU A 215 8.96 9.28 -1.52
CA GLU A 215 9.45 9.16 -0.15
C GLU A 215 8.27 8.85 0.77
N ILE A 216 8.48 7.96 1.73
CA ILE A 216 7.45 7.58 2.70
C ILE A 216 7.97 7.68 4.12
N THR A 217 7.10 8.14 5.02
CA THR A 217 7.31 8.09 6.47
C THR A 217 6.19 7.29 7.11
N ALA A 218 6.53 6.19 7.79
CA ALA A 218 5.60 5.30 8.46
C ALA A 218 5.74 5.38 9.98
N VAL A 219 4.63 5.65 10.67
CA VAL A 219 4.50 5.57 12.14
C VAL A 219 3.88 4.23 12.51
N ILE A 220 4.59 3.45 13.32
CA ILE A 220 4.20 2.09 13.69
C ILE A 220 3.66 2.09 15.13
N GLY A 221 2.41 1.67 15.29
CA GLY A 221 1.66 1.50 16.52
C GLY A 221 2.16 0.35 17.40
N VAL A 222 1.53 0.14 18.56
CA VAL A 222 1.93 -0.94 19.47
C VAL A 222 1.35 -2.25 18.97
N ALA A 223 2.14 -3.32 18.99
CA ALA A 223 1.69 -4.64 18.57
C ALA A 223 0.45 -5.09 19.35
N LYS A 224 -0.55 -5.54 18.60
CA LYS A 224 -1.78 -6.18 19.09
C LYS A 224 -1.74 -7.67 18.76
N SER A 225 -2.39 -8.49 19.57
CA SER A 225 -2.54 -9.94 19.34
C SER A 225 -4.00 -10.39 19.20
N SER A 226 -4.93 -9.43 19.16
CA SER A 226 -6.37 -9.63 19.04
C SER A 226 -7.02 -8.33 18.55
N GLY A 227 -7.93 -8.42 17.59
CA GLY A 227 -8.68 -7.29 17.04
C GLY A 227 -10.05 -7.73 16.53
N GLU A 228 -10.87 -6.80 16.04
CA GLU A 228 -12.23 -7.12 15.58
C GLU A 228 -12.21 -8.04 14.37
N LEU A 229 -11.35 -7.76 13.39
CA LEU A 229 -11.16 -8.58 12.19
C LEU A 229 -10.72 -10.02 12.50
N SER A 230 -9.94 -10.28 13.57
CA SER A 230 -9.59 -11.66 13.96
C SER A 230 -10.79 -12.47 14.49
N ASN A 231 -11.89 -11.82 14.89
CA ASN A 231 -13.14 -12.50 15.24
C ASN A 231 -13.99 -12.84 14.00
N ILE A 232 -13.77 -12.13 12.88
CA ILE A 232 -14.51 -12.29 11.63
C ILE A 232 -13.76 -13.27 10.69
N TYR A 233 -12.45 -13.10 10.58
CA TYR A 233 -11.55 -13.87 9.71
C TYR A 233 -10.62 -14.74 10.56
N LYS A 234 -10.89 -16.04 10.59
CA LYS A 234 -10.15 -17.04 11.39
C LYS A 234 -8.69 -17.16 10.95
N GLU A 235 -8.41 -16.80 9.71
CA GLU A 235 -7.10 -16.73 9.10
C GLU A 235 -6.19 -15.66 9.77
N LEU A 236 -6.80 -14.71 10.49
CA LEU A 236 -6.12 -13.65 11.25
C LEU A 236 -6.07 -13.92 12.76
N ASP A 237 -6.64 -15.03 13.24
CA ASP A 237 -6.67 -15.36 14.67
C ASP A 237 -5.26 -15.63 15.23
N GLY A 238 -5.00 -15.08 16.43
CA GLY A 238 -3.70 -15.12 17.11
C GLY A 238 -2.53 -14.41 16.42
N LEU A 239 -2.73 -13.84 15.23
CA LEU A 239 -1.69 -13.12 14.50
C LEU A 239 -1.36 -11.78 15.17
N ARG A 240 -0.07 -11.44 15.22
CA ARG A 240 0.33 -10.06 15.50
C ARG A 240 -0.17 -9.12 14.41
N HIS A 241 -0.58 -7.94 14.82
CA HIS A 241 -0.83 -6.81 13.93
C HIS A 241 -0.41 -5.50 14.60
N TRP A 242 -0.17 -4.48 13.79
CA TRP A 242 0.20 -3.15 14.24
C TRP A 242 -0.71 -2.12 13.54
N PRO A 243 -1.25 -1.13 14.27
CA PRO A 243 -1.73 0.07 13.61
C PRO A 243 -0.52 0.74 12.94
N VAL A 244 -0.61 1.14 11.68
CA VAL A 244 0.44 1.82 10.93
C VAL A 244 -0.18 2.99 10.18
N THR A 245 0.41 4.17 10.27
CA THR A 245 0.08 5.31 9.40
C THR A 245 1.28 5.60 8.52
N ILE A 246 1.09 5.70 7.21
CA ILE A 246 2.13 5.97 6.20
C ILE A 246 1.77 7.26 5.48
N ALA A 247 2.63 8.26 5.59
CA ALA A 247 2.57 9.50 4.82
C ALA A 247 3.43 9.34 3.56
N TYR A 248 2.90 9.76 2.40
CA TYR A 248 3.57 9.69 1.11
C TYR A 248 3.89 11.08 0.58
N PHE A 249 5.10 11.22 0.00
CA PHE A 249 5.64 12.45 -0.55
C PHE A 249 6.21 12.13 -1.94
N GLU A 250 5.92 12.97 -2.92
CA GLU A 250 6.43 12.80 -4.29
C GLU A 250 7.79 13.51 -4.42
N THR A 251 8.82 12.79 -4.85
CA THR A 251 10.16 13.36 -4.97
C THR A 251 10.22 14.43 -6.07
N GLY A 252 10.93 15.53 -5.83
CA GLY A 252 11.19 16.56 -6.85
C GLY A 252 10.15 17.68 -6.93
N LYS A 253 9.15 17.71 -6.04
CA LYS A 253 8.34 18.92 -5.78
C LYS A 253 9.14 19.95 -4.96
N ASP A 254 8.75 21.23 -5.07
CA ASP A 254 9.42 22.35 -4.40
C ASP A 254 9.47 22.14 -2.87
N GLU A 255 10.65 22.36 -2.25
CA GLU A 255 10.91 22.13 -0.82
C GLU A 255 9.98 22.92 0.14
N ASP A 256 9.27 23.93 -0.37
CA ASP A 256 8.33 24.76 0.39
C ASP A 256 6.98 24.06 0.71
N ASP A 257 6.63 22.95 0.03
CA ASP A 257 5.39 22.19 0.29
C ASP A 257 5.69 20.79 0.89
N MET A 258 6.11 20.77 2.16
CA MET A 258 6.42 19.55 2.91
C MET A 258 5.18 18.79 3.41
N ALA A 259 4.00 19.03 2.84
CA ALA A 259 2.79 18.28 3.18
C ALA A 259 2.75 16.93 2.44
N PRO A 260 2.29 15.84 3.07
CA PRO A 260 2.10 14.59 2.35
C PRO A 260 1.00 14.75 1.29
N ILE A 261 1.23 14.17 0.12
CA ILE A 261 0.22 14.14 -0.96
C ILE A 261 -1.00 13.31 -0.56
N TYR A 262 -0.81 12.34 0.36
CA TYR A 262 -1.84 11.59 1.06
C TYR A 262 -1.23 10.83 2.25
N GLU A 263 -2.10 10.37 3.16
CA GLU A 263 -1.75 9.44 4.23
C GLU A 263 -2.62 8.17 4.16
N ILE A 264 -2.05 7.02 4.52
CA ILE A 264 -2.77 5.74 4.65
C ILE A 264 -2.63 5.23 6.08
N SER A 265 -3.74 5.02 6.78
CA SER A 265 -3.77 4.41 8.12
C SER A 265 -4.39 3.02 8.07
N MET A 266 -3.75 2.05 8.73
CA MET A 266 -4.16 0.64 8.68
C MET A 266 -3.76 -0.26 9.85
N GLU A 267 -4.38 -1.43 9.98
CA GLU A 267 -3.91 -2.51 10.86
C GLU A 267 -3.15 -3.58 10.04
N LEU A 268 -1.81 -3.51 10.01
CA LEU A 268 -0.98 -4.44 9.24
C LEU A 268 -0.70 -5.73 10.04
N TYR A 269 -1.09 -6.90 9.53
CA TYR A 269 -0.84 -8.21 10.17
C TYR A 269 0.53 -8.77 9.80
N GLU A 270 1.13 -9.58 10.68
CA GLU A 270 2.48 -10.13 10.52
C GLU A 270 2.68 -11.09 9.32
N ASN A 271 1.59 -11.46 8.65
CA ASN A 271 1.58 -12.25 7.42
C ASN A 271 1.42 -11.39 6.14
N GLY A 272 1.40 -10.05 6.25
CA GLY A 272 1.25 -9.13 5.12
C GLY A 272 -0.19 -8.85 4.67
N VAL A 273 -1.20 -9.50 5.27
CA VAL A 273 -2.59 -9.02 5.12
C VAL A 273 -2.73 -7.73 5.92
N SER A 274 -3.49 -6.74 5.45
CA SER A 274 -3.88 -5.63 6.31
C SER A 274 -5.39 -5.53 6.49
N GLY A 275 -5.75 -5.20 7.74
CA GLY A 275 -7.05 -4.72 8.22
C GLY A 275 -7.26 -3.25 7.86
N GLU A 276 -8.01 -2.49 8.64
CA GLU A 276 -8.66 -1.18 8.29
C GLU A 276 -7.93 -0.32 7.24
N VAL A 277 -8.53 0.16 6.11
CA VAL A 277 -7.97 1.36 5.42
C VAL A 277 -8.72 2.59 5.87
N LYS A 278 -7.95 3.62 6.19
CA LYS A 278 -8.34 4.99 5.90
C LYS A 278 -7.29 5.62 4.99
N ILE A 279 -7.72 6.18 3.87
CA ILE A 279 -6.88 6.95 2.95
C ILE A 279 -7.28 8.41 3.11
N ASP A 280 -6.38 9.25 3.59
CA ASP A 280 -6.60 10.68 3.79
C ASP A 280 -5.91 11.48 2.67
N TYR A 281 -6.71 12.13 1.83
CA TYR A 281 -6.24 13.16 0.92
C TYR A 281 -6.49 14.56 1.55
N PRO A 282 -5.80 15.62 1.10
CA PRO A 282 -5.98 16.98 1.64
C PRO A 282 -7.43 17.53 1.63
N ASP A 283 -8.27 17.02 0.72
CA ASP A 283 -9.63 17.50 0.47
C ASP A 283 -10.76 16.52 0.81
N PHE A 284 -10.48 15.22 0.97
CA PHE A 284 -11.44 14.17 1.32
C PHE A 284 -10.72 12.91 1.83
N SER A 285 -11.43 12.01 2.51
CA SER A 285 -10.88 10.71 2.93
C SER A 285 -11.73 9.56 2.43
N LEU A 286 -11.11 8.40 2.19
CA LEU A 286 -11.77 7.14 1.83
C LEU A 286 -11.59 6.10 2.94
N VAL A 287 -12.55 5.18 3.04
CA VAL A 287 -12.58 4.05 3.99
C VAL A 287 -12.89 2.79 3.19
N GLY A 288 -12.15 1.69 3.38
CA GLY A 288 -12.33 0.47 2.58
C GLY A 288 -12.40 -0.82 3.38
N THR A 289 -13.44 -1.65 3.17
CA THR A 289 -14.07 -2.56 4.16
C THR A 289 -14.02 -4.08 3.91
N LEU A 290 -14.03 -4.86 5.01
CA LEU A 290 -14.46 -6.27 5.23
C LEU A 290 -15.51 -6.90 4.32
N SER A 291 -15.16 -7.17 3.06
CA SER A 291 -16.01 -8.01 2.21
C SER A 291 -15.52 -9.47 2.08
N GLU A 292 -14.26 -9.72 1.71
CA GLU A 292 -13.73 -11.10 1.54
C GLU A 292 -12.21 -11.19 1.77
N LEU A 293 -11.76 -12.10 2.64
CA LEU A 293 -10.36 -12.53 2.74
C LEU A 293 -10.27 -14.02 2.42
N LYS A 294 -9.27 -14.40 1.61
CA LYS A 294 -8.96 -15.79 1.28
C LYS A 294 -7.45 -15.99 1.25
N ILE A 295 -6.93 -16.78 2.19
CA ILE A 295 -5.56 -17.27 2.10
C ILE A 295 -5.45 -18.28 0.95
N LEU A 296 -4.42 -18.13 0.14
CA LEU A 296 -4.13 -18.97 -1.02
C LEU A 296 -3.01 -19.97 -0.67
N SER A 297 -2.94 -21.07 -1.42
CA SER A 297 -1.89 -22.07 -1.25
C SER A 297 -0.57 -21.56 -1.80
N THR A 298 0.43 -21.37 -0.94
CA THR A 298 1.84 -21.20 -1.33
C THR A 298 2.51 -22.53 -1.62
N SER A 299 3.41 -22.55 -2.60
CA SER A 299 4.49 -23.52 -2.68
C SER A 299 5.36 -23.41 -1.43
N SER A 300 5.55 -24.52 -0.72
CA SER A 300 6.55 -24.59 0.35
C SER A 300 7.95 -24.69 -0.25
N CYS A 301 8.83 -23.74 0.05
CA CYS A 301 10.24 -23.79 -0.29
C CYS A 301 11.12 -23.65 0.97
N ASP A 302 12.31 -24.23 0.97
CA ASP A 302 13.31 -23.96 2.01
C ASP A 302 13.95 -22.59 1.74
N PRO A 303 14.01 -21.65 2.71
CA PRO A 303 14.74 -20.39 2.53
C PRO A 303 16.22 -20.54 2.13
N ASN A 304 16.81 -21.73 2.30
CA ASN A 304 18.16 -22.07 1.83
C ASN A 304 18.24 -22.42 0.33
N ASP A 305 17.12 -22.68 -0.34
CA ASP A 305 17.03 -23.01 -1.77
C ASP A 305 17.11 -21.76 -2.67
N VAL A 306 17.09 -20.55 -2.11
CA VAL A 306 17.29 -19.25 -2.81
C VAL A 306 18.74 -19.09 -3.35
N LYS A 307 19.51 -20.17 -3.46
CA LYS A 307 20.90 -20.18 -3.94
C LYS A 307 20.97 -20.18 -5.46
N ARG A 308 21.15 -18.98 -6.01
CA ARG A 308 21.83 -18.65 -7.28
C ARG A 308 22.03 -19.82 -8.25
N THR A 309 21.24 -19.87 -9.31
CA THR A 309 21.61 -20.65 -10.50
C THR A 309 22.93 -20.14 -11.11
N PRO A 310 23.77 -21.00 -11.69
CA PRO A 310 25.09 -20.58 -12.15
C PRO A 310 25.04 -19.76 -13.43
N ASN A 311 25.87 -18.73 -13.49
CA ASN A 311 26.19 -17.95 -14.69
C ASN A 311 26.45 -18.87 -15.90
N SER A 312 25.69 -18.72 -16.98
CA SER A 312 25.75 -19.55 -18.20
C SER A 312 26.92 -19.19 -19.12
N ASN A 313 28.13 -19.11 -18.55
CA ASN A 313 29.37 -19.04 -19.33
C ASN A 313 29.86 -20.46 -19.68
N GLY A 314 29.22 -21.06 -20.68
CA GLY A 314 29.59 -22.34 -21.30
C GLY A 314 30.05 -22.14 -22.74
N ASN A 315 31.27 -21.63 -22.92
CA ASN A 315 31.88 -21.46 -24.24
C ASN A 315 32.38 -22.82 -24.77
N GLY A 316 31.99 -23.21 -25.98
CA GLY A 316 32.34 -24.51 -26.60
C GLY A 316 31.89 -24.63 -28.04
#